data_AF-A0A2Z2KLB2-F1
#
_entry.id   AF-A0A2Z2KLB2-F1
#
_cell.length_a   1.000
_cell.length_b   1.000
_cell.length_c   1.000
_cell.angle_alpha   90.00
_cell.angle_beta   90.00
_cell.angle_gamma   90.00
#
_symmetry.space_group_name_H-M   'P 1'
#
loop_
_entity.id
_entity.type
_entity.pdbx_description
1 polymer ?
#
loop_
_entity_poly.entity_id
_entity_poly.type
_entity_poly.pdbx_seq_one_letter_code
_entity_poly.pdbx_strand_id
1 'polypeptide(L)'
;MKIILNERKYIEDALKSSDVNKNNSKNLALLIKYYYLQGKDKGEVRQSVEQYMIKHYPKYNPILWDSHITKLVDAGKRVKKRKNGDTIKKELVEIDEICITKAEINKIKALRKLPLKKLAFGLLVYSKIHNQLGKNNTYWVNSELKDILSDCKIAADRKKQRLMIHELINLGYLTSSNRVNETKTKVNFANEDSDVVLVVRDFDYFIYDYLKLLGQRVKICKTNTCDQRFIAKENGSLYCNKCKNRRNKDYIDKNSDKNK
;
A
#
# COMPACT_ATOMS: atom_id res chain seq x y z
N MET A 1 0.22 0.02 3.22
CA MET A 1 -0.58 0.72 2.18
C MET A 1 -1.91 0.02 1.90
N LYS A 2 -2.98 0.76 1.56
CA LYS A 2 -4.28 0.16 1.13
C LYS A 2 -4.34 -0.26 -0.35
N ILE A 3 -3.28 -0.01 -1.12
CA ILE A 3 -3.20 -0.31 -2.55
C ILE A 3 -2.51 -1.67 -2.72
N ILE A 4 -3.05 -2.54 -3.58
CA ILE A 4 -2.37 -3.79 -3.98
C ILE A 4 -1.39 -3.42 -5.10
N LEU A 5 -0.10 -3.52 -4.82
CA LEU A 5 0.96 -3.08 -5.73
C LEU A 5 1.53 -4.22 -6.58
N ASN A 6 1.47 -5.46 -6.09
CA ASN A 6 1.73 -6.64 -6.90
C ASN A 6 0.51 -7.57 -6.86
N GLU A 7 -0.34 -7.42 -7.87
CA GLU A 7 -1.57 -8.18 -8.04
C GLU A 7 -1.28 -9.68 -8.28
N ARG A 8 -0.25 -10.00 -9.06
CA ARG A 8 0.12 -11.40 -9.34
C ARG A 8 0.50 -12.14 -8.06
N LYS A 9 1.49 -11.62 -7.33
CA LYS A 9 1.95 -12.21 -6.08
C LYS A 9 0.82 -12.34 -5.07
N TYR A 10 -0.02 -11.31 -4.96
CA TYR A 10 -1.19 -11.33 -4.10
C TYR A 10 -2.14 -12.50 -4.41
N ILE A 11 -2.44 -12.74 -5.69
CA ILE A 11 -3.31 -13.86 -6.12
C ILE A 11 -2.62 -15.20 -5.90
N GLU A 12 -1.35 -15.33 -6.26
CA GLU A 12 -0.60 -16.58 -6.11
C GLU A 12 -0.50 -17.00 -4.63
N ASP A 13 -0.28 -16.04 -3.73
CA ASP A 13 -0.29 -16.26 -2.30
C ASP A 13 -1.70 -16.63 -1.80
N ALA A 14 -2.75 -15.95 -2.30
CA ALA A 14 -4.14 -16.26 -1.96
C ALA A 14 -4.58 -17.66 -2.43
N LEU A 15 -4.07 -18.13 -3.57
CA LEU A 15 -4.35 -19.48 -4.09
C LEU A 15 -3.66 -20.59 -3.29
N LYS A 16 -2.50 -20.28 -2.68
CA LYS A 16 -1.73 -21.21 -1.84
C LYS A 16 -2.20 -21.23 -0.39
N SER A 17 -2.62 -20.08 0.13
CA SER A 17 -3.02 -19.89 1.51
C SER A 17 -4.41 -20.45 1.80
N SER A 18 -4.57 -21.15 2.94
CA SER A 18 -5.89 -21.46 3.51
C SER A 18 -6.53 -20.27 4.22
N ASP A 19 -5.77 -19.20 4.50
CA ASP A 19 -6.24 -17.99 5.16
C ASP A 19 -6.84 -17.00 4.16
N VAL A 20 -8.16 -16.92 4.19
CA VAL A 20 -8.96 -16.15 3.24
C VAL A 20 -9.27 -14.81 3.89
N ASN A 21 -8.52 -13.78 3.48
CA ASN A 21 -8.72 -12.44 4.01
C ASN A 21 -10.11 -11.90 3.59
N LYS A 22 -10.82 -11.28 4.54
CA LYS A 22 -12.28 -10.99 4.53
C LYS A 22 -12.79 -9.99 3.49
N ASN A 23 -12.01 -9.64 2.46
CA ASN A 23 -12.41 -8.65 1.45
C ASN A 23 -12.80 -9.32 0.11
N ASN A 24 -13.95 -9.99 0.13
CA ASN A 24 -14.38 -10.96 -0.88
C ASN A 24 -14.43 -10.38 -2.30
N SER A 25 -15.00 -9.19 -2.51
CA SER A 25 -15.28 -8.71 -3.87
C SER A 25 -14.03 -8.26 -4.64
N LYS A 26 -13.06 -7.61 -3.98
CA LYS A 26 -11.82 -7.17 -4.64
C LYS A 26 -10.93 -8.35 -5.02
N ASN A 27 -10.85 -9.34 -4.13
CA ASN A 27 -10.10 -10.57 -4.36
C ASN A 27 -10.70 -11.37 -5.52
N LEU A 28 -12.02 -11.52 -5.55
CA LEU A 28 -12.73 -12.19 -6.65
C LEU A 28 -12.55 -11.44 -7.97
N ALA A 29 -12.70 -10.11 -7.99
CA ALA A 29 -12.49 -9.31 -9.19
C ALA A 29 -11.07 -9.47 -9.75
N LEU A 30 -10.08 -9.56 -8.86
CA LEU A 30 -8.69 -9.72 -9.23
C LEU A 30 -8.39 -11.15 -9.73
N LEU A 31 -8.94 -12.16 -9.06
CA LEU A 31 -8.86 -13.56 -9.48
C LEU A 31 -9.48 -13.80 -10.86
N ILE A 32 -10.64 -13.18 -11.12
CA ILE A 32 -11.30 -13.20 -12.43
C ILE A 32 -10.40 -12.61 -13.51
N LYS A 33 -9.77 -11.45 -13.23
CA LYS A 33 -8.82 -10.81 -14.15
C LYS A 33 -7.63 -11.74 -14.45
N TYR A 34 -7.09 -12.41 -13.43
CA TYR A 34 -6.02 -13.38 -13.59
C TYR A 34 -6.40 -14.56 -14.49
N TYR A 35 -7.56 -15.17 -14.27
CA TYR A 35 -8.03 -16.28 -15.12
C TYR A 35 -8.26 -15.87 -16.57
N TYR A 36 -8.84 -14.70 -16.83
CA TYR A 36 -8.96 -14.20 -18.20
C TYR A 36 -7.60 -13.97 -18.87
N LEU A 37 -6.59 -13.51 -18.11
CA LEU A 37 -5.23 -13.33 -18.63
C LEU A 37 -4.51 -14.65 -18.92
N GLN A 38 -4.92 -15.74 -18.28
CA GLN A 38 -4.47 -17.10 -18.61
C GLN A 38 -5.13 -17.66 -19.88
N GLY A 39 -6.00 -16.91 -20.54
CA GLY A 39 -6.70 -17.33 -21.76
C GLY A 39 -8.01 -18.08 -21.51
N LYS A 40 -8.47 -18.18 -20.26
CA LYS A 40 -9.73 -18.86 -19.94
C LYS A 40 -10.93 -18.11 -20.51
N ASP A 41 -11.92 -18.85 -21.00
CA ASP A 41 -13.18 -18.29 -21.45
C ASP A 41 -14.11 -17.93 -20.27
N LYS A 42 -15.27 -17.31 -20.58
CA LYS A 42 -16.21 -16.85 -19.54
C LYS A 42 -16.71 -17.98 -18.64
N GLY A 43 -17.02 -19.14 -19.21
CA GLY A 43 -17.49 -20.31 -18.49
C GLY A 43 -16.40 -20.91 -17.60
N GLU A 44 -15.20 -21.07 -18.15
CA GLU A 44 -14.03 -21.58 -17.43
C GLU A 44 -13.62 -20.66 -16.26
N VAL A 45 -13.66 -19.34 -16.47
CA VAL A 45 -13.41 -18.34 -15.42
C VAL A 45 -14.44 -18.49 -14.31
N ARG A 46 -15.73 -18.60 -14.66
CA ARG A 46 -16.80 -18.77 -13.68
C ARG A 46 -16.60 -20.03 -12.85
N GLN A 47 -16.36 -21.16 -13.49
CA GLN A 47 -16.13 -22.43 -12.81
C GLN A 47 -14.91 -22.36 -11.87
N SER A 48 -13.81 -21.74 -12.33
CA SER A 48 -12.59 -21.58 -11.52
C SER A 48 -12.83 -20.71 -10.29
N VAL A 49 -13.65 -19.65 -10.42
CA VAL A 49 -14.04 -18.78 -9.30
C VAL A 49 -14.94 -19.51 -8.31
N GLU A 50 -15.92 -20.27 -8.79
CA GLU A 50 -16.81 -21.05 -7.93
C GLU A 50 -16.05 -22.13 -7.15
N GLN A 51 -15.11 -22.84 -7.78
CA GLN A 51 -14.22 -23.80 -7.11
C GLN A 51 -13.36 -23.13 -6.03
N TYR A 52 -12.78 -21.97 -6.34
CA TYR A 52 -12.06 -21.18 -5.35
C TYR A 52 -12.99 -20.82 -4.18
N MET A 53 -14.22 -20.37 -4.47
CA MET A 53 -15.16 -19.99 -3.43
C MET A 53 -15.57 -21.15 -2.53
N ILE A 54 -15.84 -22.32 -3.09
CA ILE A 54 -16.16 -23.55 -2.34
C ILE A 54 -15.02 -23.92 -1.39
N LYS A 55 -13.78 -23.87 -1.86
CA LYS A 55 -12.60 -24.25 -1.07
C LYS A 55 -12.29 -23.27 0.07
N HIS A 56 -12.53 -21.97 -0.17
CA HIS A 56 -11.99 -20.90 0.67
C HIS A 56 -13.06 -20.17 1.50
N TYR A 57 -14.35 -20.34 1.21
CA TYR A 57 -15.44 -19.65 1.93
C TYR A 57 -16.38 -20.68 2.56
N PRO A 58 -16.20 -21.01 3.85
CA PRO A 58 -17.02 -22.02 4.55
C PRO A 58 -18.53 -21.76 4.56
N LYS A 59 -18.95 -20.50 4.33
CA LYS A 59 -20.36 -20.08 4.25
C LYS A 59 -20.80 -19.70 2.83
N TYR A 60 -20.11 -20.21 1.81
CA TYR A 60 -20.46 -19.96 0.43
C TYR A 60 -21.84 -20.55 0.12
N ASN A 61 -22.72 -19.73 -0.45
CA ASN A 61 -24.03 -20.14 -0.94
C ASN A 61 -24.11 -19.81 -2.43
N PRO A 62 -24.10 -20.81 -3.33
CA PRO A 62 -24.12 -20.59 -4.78
C PRO A 62 -25.26 -19.70 -5.24
N ILE A 63 -26.47 -19.87 -4.68
CA ILE A 63 -27.67 -19.13 -5.08
C ILE A 63 -27.52 -17.64 -4.75
N LEU A 64 -27.02 -17.32 -3.55
CA LEU A 64 -26.85 -15.93 -3.13
C LEU A 64 -25.73 -15.21 -3.90
N TRP A 65 -24.72 -15.95 -4.34
CA TRP A 65 -23.53 -15.39 -4.99
C TRP A 65 -23.59 -15.40 -6.52
N ASP A 66 -24.48 -16.20 -7.13
CA ASP A 66 -24.63 -16.37 -8.58
C ASP A 66 -24.66 -15.04 -9.35
N SER A 67 -25.59 -14.16 -8.95
CA SER A 67 -25.77 -12.87 -9.62
C SER A 67 -24.56 -11.94 -9.44
N HIS A 68 -23.86 -12.04 -8.31
CA HIS A 68 -22.68 -11.23 -8.02
C HIS A 68 -21.46 -11.74 -8.79
N ILE A 69 -21.23 -13.05 -8.82
CA ILE A 69 -20.16 -13.69 -9.62
C ILE A 69 -20.37 -13.36 -11.09
N THR A 70 -21.59 -13.53 -11.60
CA THR A 70 -21.92 -13.20 -13.01
C THR A 70 -21.55 -11.75 -13.34
N LYS A 71 -21.97 -10.79 -12.50
CA LYS A 71 -21.61 -9.37 -12.66
C LYS A 71 -20.09 -9.14 -12.65
N LEU A 72 -19.37 -9.79 -11.74
CA LEU A 72 -17.91 -9.66 -11.64
C LEU A 72 -17.19 -10.27 -12.85
N VAL A 73 -17.63 -11.45 -13.31
CA VAL A 73 -17.07 -12.14 -14.48
C VAL A 73 -17.29 -11.31 -15.74
N ASP A 74 -18.47 -10.72 -15.91
CA ASP A 74 -18.77 -9.82 -17.02
C ASP A 74 -17.98 -8.53 -16.96
N ALA A 75 -17.82 -7.94 -15.77
CA ALA A 75 -16.98 -6.77 -15.56
C ALA A 75 -15.49 -7.06 -15.81
N GLY A 76 -15.04 -8.28 -15.47
CA GLY A 76 -13.68 -8.78 -15.64
C GLY A 76 -13.25 -8.81 -17.10
N LYS A 77 -14.11 -9.31 -17.99
CA LYS A 77 -13.87 -9.38 -19.43
C LYS A 77 -13.75 -8.02 -20.12
N ARG A 78 -14.34 -6.96 -19.55
CA ARG A 78 -14.36 -5.62 -20.18
C ARG A 78 -12.95 -5.12 -20.42
N VAL A 79 -12.62 -4.85 -21.67
CA VAL A 79 -11.40 -4.14 -22.05
C VAL A 79 -11.71 -2.64 -22.04
N LYS A 80 -10.88 -1.82 -21.38
CA LYS A 80 -11.10 -0.37 -21.39
C LYS A 80 -10.72 0.16 -22.78
N LYS A 81 -11.70 0.68 -23.52
CA LYS A 81 -11.43 1.48 -24.71
C LYS A 81 -10.97 2.88 -24.27
N ARG A 82 -9.85 3.34 -24.81
CA ARG A 82 -9.41 4.73 -24.67
C ARG A 82 -10.27 5.63 -25.55
N LYS A 83 -10.25 6.94 -25.26
CA LYS A 83 -10.95 7.96 -26.06
C LYS A 83 -10.49 7.99 -27.53
N ASN A 84 -9.29 7.50 -27.83
CA ASN A 84 -8.72 7.41 -29.17
C ASN A 84 -9.02 6.07 -29.89
N GLY A 85 -9.88 5.21 -29.32
CA GLY A 85 -10.25 3.92 -29.93
C GLY A 85 -9.37 2.74 -29.53
N ASP A 86 -8.20 2.96 -28.91
CA ASP A 86 -7.30 1.88 -28.49
C ASP A 86 -7.92 1.02 -27.39
N THR A 87 -7.68 -0.28 -27.48
CA THR A 87 -8.23 -1.28 -26.55
C THR A 87 -7.14 -1.64 -25.53
N ILE A 88 -7.25 -1.17 -24.28
CA ILE A 88 -6.25 -1.45 -23.23
C ILE A 88 -6.46 -2.86 -22.68
N LYS A 89 -5.64 -3.81 -23.10
CA LYS A 89 -5.55 -5.13 -22.44
C LYS A 89 -5.34 -4.92 -20.94
N LYS A 90 -6.18 -5.55 -20.11
CA LYS A 90 -6.10 -5.46 -18.65
C LYS A 90 -4.90 -6.25 -18.14
N GLU A 91 -3.72 -5.67 -18.09
CA GLU A 91 -2.53 -6.27 -17.45
C GLU A 91 -2.66 -6.27 -15.93
N LEU A 92 -2.05 -7.26 -15.25
CA LEU A 92 -1.89 -7.22 -13.80
C LEU A 92 -0.92 -6.10 -13.43
N VAL A 93 -1.19 -5.45 -12.31
CA VAL A 93 -0.24 -4.50 -11.73
C VAL A 93 0.86 -5.28 -11.03
N GLU A 94 2.10 -5.03 -11.42
CA GLU A 94 3.30 -5.68 -10.87
C GLU A 94 4.34 -4.60 -10.53
N ILE A 95 4.17 -3.96 -9.37
CA ILE A 95 5.09 -2.95 -8.82
C ILE A 95 5.78 -3.58 -7.61
N ASP A 96 7.02 -4.01 -7.82
CA ASP A 96 7.85 -4.61 -6.77
C ASP A 96 8.77 -3.59 -6.08
N GLU A 97 9.13 -2.52 -6.79
CA GLU A 97 10.06 -1.54 -6.27
C GLU A 97 9.78 -0.12 -6.76
N ILE A 98 10.11 0.84 -5.89
CA ILE A 98 10.16 2.26 -6.22
C ILE A 98 11.55 2.78 -5.91
N CYS A 99 12.22 3.29 -6.94
CA CYS A 99 13.51 3.96 -6.83
C CYS A 99 13.32 5.41 -6.40
N ILE A 100 14.12 5.83 -5.42
CA ILE A 100 14.17 7.20 -4.92
C ILE A 100 15.57 7.75 -5.16
N THR A 101 15.64 8.90 -5.81
CA THR A 101 16.90 9.50 -6.26
C THR A 101 17.52 10.43 -5.22
N LYS A 102 18.81 10.70 -5.38
CA LYS A 102 19.58 11.61 -4.52
C LYS A 102 18.99 13.02 -4.55
N ALA A 103 18.62 13.52 -5.73
CA ALA A 103 17.99 14.82 -5.90
C ALA A 103 16.68 14.94 -5.09
N GLU A 104 15.84 13.91 -5.15
CA GLU A 104 14.58 13.85 -4.40
C GLU A 104 14.81 13.87 -2.88
N ILE A 105 15.73 13.01 -2.39
CA ILE A 105 16.08 12.96 -0.97
C ILE A 105 16.66 14.30 -0.49
N ASN A 106 17.53 14.93 -1.28
CA ASN A 106 18.11 16.22 -0.92
C ASN A 106 17.03 17.31 -0.83
N LYS A 107 16.08 17.33 -1.76
CA LYS A 107 14.95 18.25 -1.69
C LYS A 107 14.12 18.04 -0.43
N ILE A 108 13.83 16.79 -0.05
CA ILE A 108 13.09 16.49 1.18
C ILE A 108 13.91 16.89 2.43
N LYS A 109 15.23 16.63 2.43
CA LYS A 109 16.12 16.96 3.55
C LYS A 109 16.12 18.46 3.90
N ALA A 110 15.91 19.33 2.92
CA ALA A 110 15.84 20.78 3.10
C ALA A 110 14.61 21.26 3.92
N LEU A 111 13.57 20.44 4.06
CA LEU A 111 12.45 20.76 4.96
C LEU A 111 12.93 20.80 6.41
N ARG A 112 12.46 21.75 7.23
CA ARG A 112 12.90 21.85 8.64
C ARG A 112 12.28 20.78 9.53
N LYS A 113 10.97 20.56 9.40
CA LYS A 113 10.19 19.73 10.34
C LYS A 113 10.15 18.27 9.89
N LEU A 114 10.47 17.33 10.79
CA LEU A 114 10.42 15.89 10.50
C LEU A 114 9.04 15.40 10.03
N PRO A 115 7.89 15.84 10.58
CA PRO A 115 6.59 15.47 10.04
C PRO A 115 6.39 15.86 8.56
N LEU A 116 6.90 17.03 8.14
CA LEU A 116 6.84 17.45 6.73
C LEU A 116 7.76 16.60 5.87
N LYS A 117 8.98 16.28 6.35
CA LYS A 117 9.89 15.36 5.68
C LYS A 117 9.23 14.01 5.42
N LYS A 118 8.57 13.44 6.44
CA LYS A 118 7.84 12.18 6.34
C LYS A 118 6.69 12.26 5.34
N LEU A 119 5.89 13.33 5.40
CA LEU A 119 4.76 13.51 4.49
C LEU A 119 5.21 13.69 3.04
N ALA A 120 6.22 14.52 2.80
CA ALA A 120 6.78 14.74 1.47
C ALA A 120 7.35 13.44 0.89
N PHE A 121 8.10 12.67 1.68
CA PHE A 121 8.59 11.35 1.27
C PHE A 121 7.44 10.37 0.96
N GLY A 122 6.42 10.32 1.80
CA GLY A 122 5.21 9.55 1.55
C GLY A 122 4.55 9.90 0.21
N LEU A 123 4.27 11.18 0.00
CA LEU A 123 3.67 11.67 -1.23
C LEU A 123 4.52 11.34 -2.46
N LEU A 124 5.86 11.43 -2.35
CA LEU A 124 6.77 11.02 -3.42
C LEU A 124 6.58 9.54 -3.80
N VAL A 125 6.62 8.64 -2.81
CA VAL A 125 6.44 7.20 -3.06
C VAL A 125 5.07 6.92 -3.70
N TYR A 126 4.01 7.52 -3.18
CA TYR A 126 2.68 7.42 -3.78
C TYR A 126 2.63 7.95 -5.21
N SER A 127 3.28 9.08 -5.48
CA SER A 127 3.29 9.69 -6.81
C SER A 127 3.99 8.81 -7.85
N LYS A 128 5.12 8.19 -7.47
CA LYS A 128 5.84 7.24 -8.34
C LYS A 128 5.03 5.96 -8.59
N ILE A 129 4.35 5.44 -7.55
CA ILE A 129 3.39 4.34 -7.70
C ILE A 129 2.30 4.71 -8.71
N HIS A 130 1.65 5.87 -8.55
CA HIS A 130 0.58 6.30 -9.46
C HIS A 130 1.08 6.54 -10.89
N ASN A 131 2.32 7.00 -11.07
CA ASN A 131 2.94 7.11 -12.38
C ASN A 131 3.16 5.75 -13.04
N GLN A 132 3.70 4.77 -12.32
CA GLN A 132 3.87 3.42 -12.82
C GLN A 132 2.52 2.77 -13.16
N LEU A 133 1.51 2.91 -12.27
CA LEU A 133 0.15 2.43 -12.49
C LEU A 133 -0.52 3.05 -13.72
N GLY A 134 -0.38 4.37 -13.87
CA GLY A 134 -1.00 5.14 -14.93
C GLY A 134 -0.20 5.17 -16.22
N LYS A 135 1.00 4.57 -16.25
CA LYS A 135 2.00 4.68 -17.33
C LYS A 135 2.15 6.13 -17.83
N ASN A 136 2.31 7.07 -16.89
CA ASN A 136 2.45 8.50 -17.18
C ASN A 136 3.48 9.15 -16.25
N ASN A 137 3.94 10.36 -16.59
CA ASN A 137 4.96 11.10 -15.83
C ASN A 137 4.38 12.33 -15.14
N THR A 138 3.17 12.24 -14.61
CA THR A 138 2.45 13.41 -14.10
C THR A 138 2.67 13.66 -12.60
N TYR A 139 3.03 12.62 -11.86
CA TYR A 139 3.26 12.60 -10.41
C TYR A 139 2.07 13.11 -9.59
N TRP A 140 0.85 12.91 -10.10
CA TRP A 140 -0.37 13.17 -9.35
C TRP A 140 -0.68 12.04 -8.38
N VAL A 141 -0.89 12.41 -7.12
CA VAL A 141 -1.35 11.49 -6.08
C VAL A 141 -2.88 11.51 -6.03
N ASN A 142 -3.48 10.34 -6.23
CA ASN A 142 -4.92 10.11 -6.11
C ASN A 142 -5.22 9.13 -4.98
N SER A 143 -4.88 9.52 -3.75
CA SER A 143 -5.09 8.70 -2.55
C SER A 143 -5.50 9.59 -1.40
N GLU A 144 -6.33 9.08 -0.49
CA GLU A 144 -6.79 9.84 0.65
C GLU A 144 -5.61 10.24 1.54
N LEU A 145 -5.52 11.52 1.88
CA LEU A 145 -4.44 12.05 2.71
C LEU A 145 -4.34 11.32 4.07
N LYS A 146 -5.49 10.93 4.65
CA LYS A 146 -5.54 10.17 5.90
C LYS A 146 -4.78 8.84 5.80
N ASP A 147 -4.90 8.15 4.67
CA ASP A 147 -4.23 6.87 4.44
C ASP A 147 -2.72 7.08 4.27
N ILE A 148 -2.32 8.08 3.49
CA ILE A 148 -0.91 8.45 3.29
C ILE A 148 -0.24 8.76 4.64
N LEU A 149 -0.90 9.55 5.50
CA LEU A 149 -0.39 9.90 6.82
C LEU A 149 -0.26 8.68 7.75
N SER A 150 -1.24 7.78 7.71
CA SER A 150 -1.21 6.52 8.45
C SER A 150 -0.03 5.65 8.01
N ASP A 151 0.20 5.53 6.72
CA ASP A 151 1.32 4.78 6.16
C ASP A 151 2.67 5.44 6.53
N CYS A 152 2.73 6.77 6.58
CA CYS A 152 3.89 7.55 7.05
C CYS A 152 4.07 7.60 8.58
N LYS A 153 3.21 6.92 9.37
CA LYS A 153 3.21 6.95 10.84
C LYS A 153 3.19 8.39 11.40
N ILE A 154 2.36 9.26 10.81
CA ILE A 154 2.14 10.65 11.27
C ILE A 154 0.80 10.72 12.01
N ALA A 155 0.85 11.07 13.29
CA ALA A 155 -0.33 11.44 14.06
C ALA A 155 -0.63 12.93 13.87
N ALA A 156 -1.73 13.24 13.17
CA ALA A 156 -2.20 14.60 12.92
C ALA A 156 -3.73 14.62 12.86
N ASP A 157 -4.34 15.61 13.50
CA ASP A 157 -5.77 15.93 13.37
C ASP A 157 -6.05 16.65 12.04
N ARG A 158 -7.33 16.79 11.67
CA ARG A 158 -7.70 17.40 10.37
C ARG A 158 -7.10 18.79 10.16
N LYS A 159 -6.99 19.61 11.22
CA LYS A 159 -6.41 20.95 11.15
C LYS A 159 -4.92 20.88 10.81
N LYS A 160 -4.15 20.08 11.54
CA LYS A 160 -2.72 19.89 11.30
C LYS A 160 -2.44 19.27 9.94
N GLN A 161 -3.28 18.33 9.48
CA GLN A 161 -3.15 17.75 8.14
C GLN A 161 -3.22 18.82 7.05
N ARG A 162 -4.21 19.71 7.12
CA ARG A 162 -4.36 20.83 6.17
C ARG A 162 -3.18 21.79 6.23
N LEU A 163 -2.71 22.13 7.43
CA LEU A 163 -1.55 23.00 7.62
C LEU A 163 -0.28 22.40 7.01
N MET A 164 -0.04 21.10 7.17
CA MET A 164 1.13 20.43 6.59
C MET A 164 1.11 20.46 5.06
N ILE A 165 -0.05 20.22 4.44
CA ILE A 165 -0.20 20.30 2.98
C ILE A 165 -0.02 21.73 2.49
N HIS A 166 -0.65 22.70 3.14
CA HIS A 166 -0.52 24.11 2.79
C HIS A 166 0.94 24.58 2.91
N GLU A 167 1.65 24.18 3.95
CA GLU A 167 3.09 24.47 4.12
C GLU A 167 3.92 23.87 2.97
N LEU A 168 3.65 22.64 2.57
CA LEU A 168 4.35 22.01 1.42
C LEU A 168 4.01 22.68 0.08
N ILE A 169 2.77 23.14 -0.12
CA ILE A 169 2.37 23.92 -1.31
C ILE A 169 3.11 25.25 -1.35
N ASN A 170 3.11 26.00 -0.24
CA ASN A 170 3.79 27.31 -0.16
C ASN A 170 5.30 27.20 -0.38
N LEU A 171 5.90 26.08 0.02
CA LEU A 171 7.31 25.80 -0.23
C LEU A 171 7.60 25.25 -1.64
N GLY A 172 6.58 25.11 -2.49
CA GLY A 172 6.70 24.65 -3.88
C GLY A 172 6.86 23.15 -4.06
N TYR A 173 6.73 22.35 -2.99
CA TYR A 173 6.86 20.89 -3.07
C TYR A 173 5.65 20.24 -3.73
N LEU A 174 4.47 20.85 -3.59
CA LEU A 174 3.20 20.31 -4.04
C LEU A 174 2.39 21.33 -4.85
N THR A 175 1.55 20.83 -5.75
CA THR A 175 0.51 21.63 -6.43
C THR A 175 -0.85 20.97 -6.21
N SER A 176 -1.85 21.72 -5.78
CA SER A 176 -3.24 21.23 -5.69
C SER A 176 -3.93 21.27 -7.06
N SER A 177 -4.87 20.36 -7.31
CA SER A 177 -5.75 20.49 -8.49
C SER A 177 -6.65 21.73 -8.35
N ASN A 178 -6.81 22.47 -9.44
CA ASN A 178 -7.72 23.61 -9.53
C ASN A 178 -9.15 23.21 -9.93
N ARG A 179 -9.41 21.91 -10.16
CA ARG A 179 -10.75 21.42 -10.53
C ARG A 179 -11.62 21.28 -9.30
N VAL A 180 -12.84 21.81 -9.40
CA VAL A 180 -13.87 21.67 -8.36
C VAL A 180 -14.06 20.18 -8.03
N ASN A 181 -14.03 19.84 -6.73
CA ASN A 181 -14.13 18.48 -6.19
C ASN A 181 -12.95 17.53 -6.43
N GLU A 182 -11.81 17.98 -6.96
CA GLU A 182 -10.62 17.14 -7.14
C GLU A 182 -9.57 17.40 -6.04
N THR A 183 -9.37 16.41 -5.15
CA THR A 183 -8.39 16.48 -4.05
C THR A 183 -7.00 15.98 -4.44
N LYS A 184 -6.73 15.84 -5.74
CA LYS A 184 -5.44 15.36 -6.24
C LYS A 184 -4.36 16.40 -5.96
N THR A 185 -3.18 15.89 -5.65
CA THR A 185 -2.00 16.71 -5.37
C THR A 185 -0.84 16.23 -6.24
N LYS A 186 -0.19 17.15 -6.96
CA LYS A 186 1.00 16.86 -7.75
C LYS A 186 2.25 17.02 -6.90
N VAL A 187 3.18 16.09 -7.02
CA VAL A 187 4.53 16.20 -6.45
C VAL A 187 5.43 16.90 -7.47
N ASN A 188 5.98 18.07 -7.10
CA ASN A 188 6.75 18.91 -8.03
C ASN A 188 8.25 18.60 -8.03
N PHE A 189 8.72 17.74 -7.14
CA PHE A 189 10.15 17.47 -6.93
C PHE A 189 10.57 16.04 -7.26
N ALA A 190 9.69 15.25 -7.87
CA ALA A 190 10.05 13.95 -8.40
C ALA A 190 11.03 14.13 -9.58
N ASN A 191 12.10 13.35 -9.59
CA ASN A 191 13.21 13.47 -10.53
C ASN A 191 13.85 12.09 -10.72
N GLU A 192 13.82 11.58 -11.95
CA GLU A 192 14.42 10.29 -12.33
C GLU A 192 15.86 10.42 -12.87
N ASP A 193 16.32 11.64 -13.17
CA ASP A 193 17.60 11.94 -13.83
C ASP A 193 18.79 12.00 -12.85
N SER A 194 18.65 11.40 -11.66
CA SER A 194 19.66 11.43 -10.60
C SER A 194 19.89 10.03 -10.04
N ASP A 195 21.09 9.79 -9.49
CA ASP A 195 21.45 8.51 -8.88
C ASP A 195 20.43 8.01 -7.86
N VAL A 196 20.10 6.72 -7.94
CA VAL A 196 19.22 6.05 -6.98
C VAL A 196 19.96 5.85 -5.66
N VAL A 197 19.35 6.30 -4.56
CA VAL A 197 19.93 6.19 -3.20
C VAL A 197 19.11 5.31 -2.26
N LEU A 198 17.85 5.04 -2.62
CA LEU A 198 16.98 4.18 -1.84
C LEU A 198 16.02 3.44 -2.79
N VAL A 199 15.93 2.13 -2.62
CA VAL A 199 14.96 1.29 -3.31
C VAL A 199 13.93 0.79 -2.30
N VAL A 200 12.70 1.24 -2.45
CA VAL A 200 11.57 0.84 -1.60
C VAL A 200 10.95 -0.43 -2.14
N ARG A 201 11.02 -1.52 -1.37
CA ARG A 201 10.41 -2.83 -1.69
C ARG A 201 9.28 -3.22 -0.71
N ASP A 202 9.35 -2.72 0.52
CA ASP A 202 8.37 -2.97 1.57
C ASP A 202 7.51 -1.73 1.78
N PHE A 203 6.33 -1.71 1.18
CA PHE A 203 5.42 -0.58 1.19
C PHE A 203 4.61 -0.42 2.48
N ASP A 204 4.69 -1.36 3.42
CA ASP A 204 4.06 -1.24 4.75
C ASP A 204 4.97 -0.54 5.75
N TYR A 205 6.29 -0.69 5.54
CA TYR A 205 7.33 -0.12 6.40
C TYR A 205 8.29 0.84 5.70
N PHE A 206 8.03 1.25 4.45
CA PHE A 206 8.91 2.11 3.64
C PHE A 206 9.36 3.39 4.35
N ILE A 207 8.50 3.98 5.18
CA ILE A 207 8.85 5.19 5.94
C ILE A 207 10.02 4.95 6.90
N TYR A 208 10.18 3.72 7.41
CA TYR A 208 11.31 3.37 8.27
C TYR A 208 12.61 3.26 7.47
N ASP A 209 12.57 2.87 6.19
CA ASP A 209 13.76 2.87 5.35
C ASP A 209 14.28 4.29 5.12
N TYR A 210 13.35 5.24 4.92
CA TYR A 210 13.69 6.65 4.88
C TYR A 210 14.22 7.18 6.20
N LEU A 211 13.62 6.81 7.34
CA LEU A 211 14.12 7.23 8.64
C LEU A 211 15.52 6.67 8.94
N LYS A 212 15.79 5.42 8.51
CA LYS A 212 17.12 4.83 8.58
C LYS A 212 18.13 5.63 7.75
N LEU A 213 17.74 6.08 6.56
CA LEU A 213 18.57 6.97 5.71
C LEU A 213 18.84 8.34 6.36
N LEU A 214 17.94 8.82 7.22
CA LEU A 214 18.16 10.03 8.03
C LEU A 214 19.02 9.77 9.30
N GLY A 215 19.54 8.56 9.49
CA GLY A 215 20.36 8.18 10.64
C GLY A 215 19.55 7.77 11.89
N GLN A 216 18.23 7.55 11.77
CA GLN A 216 17.44 7.06 12.89
C GLN A 216 17.74 5.58 13.17
N ARG A 217 17.72 5.20 14.46
CA ARG A 217 17.95 3.83 14.91
C ARG A 217 16.73 2.94 14.66
N VAL A 218 16.53 2.58 13.40
CA VAL A 218 15.46 1.67 12.98
C VAL A 218 15.89 0.23 13.19
N LYS A 219 15.06 -0.57 13.86
CA LYS A 219 15.25 -1.99 14.09
C LYS A 219 14.01 -2.79 13.65
N ILE A 220 14.23 -4.08 13.40
CA ILE A 220 13.17 -5.07 13.16
C ILE A 220 12.89 -5.77 14.50
N CYS A 221 11.61 -6.02 14.79
CA CYS A 221 11.21 -6.73 16.00
C CYS A 221 11.78 -8.16 16.00
N LYS A 222 12.39 -8.60 17.11
CA LYS A 222 13.03 -9.93 17.21
C LYS A 222 12.04 -11.10 17.33
N THR A 223 10.74 -10.87 17.28
CA THR A 223 9.74 -11.94 17.48
C THR A 223 9.50 -12.68 16.17
N ASN A 224 9.54 -14.02 16.18
CA ASN A 224 9.30 -14.86 14.98
C ASN A 224 7.93 -14.65 14.31
N THR A 225 6.99 -14.02 15.01
CA THR A 225 5.62 -13.74 14.53
C THR A 225 5.40 -12.25 14.24
N CYS A 226 6.45 -11.42 14.27
CA CYS A 226 6.34 -9.99 14.05
C CYS A 226 7.53 -9.42 13.30
N ASP A 227 7.31 -9.01 12.06
CA ASP A 227 8.33 -8.36 11.21
C ASP A 227 8.29 -6.83 11.29
N GLN A 228 7.63 -6.29 12.32
CA GLN A 228 7.40 -4.85 12.43
C GLN A 228 8.71 -4.08 12.61
N ARG A 229 8.95 -3.09 11.74
CA ARG A 229 10.01 -2.08 11.92
C ARG A 229 9.61 -1.02 12.93
N PHE A 230 10.55 -0.60 13.78
CA PHE A 230 10.33 0.43 14.80
C PHE A 230 11.59 1.24 15.09
N ILE A 231 11.42 2.43 15.69
CA ILE A 231 12.54 3.26 16.14
C ILE A 231 12.91 2.85 17.56
N ALA A 232 14.16 2.43 17.76
CA ALA A 232 14.69 2.04 19.05
C ALA A 232 14.97 3.27 19.92
N LYS A 233 14.41 3.30 21.13
CA LYS A 233 14.70 4.33 22.14
C LYS A 233 16.10 4.16 22.72
N GLU A 234 16.50 2.90 22.94
CA GLU A 234 17.76 2.51 23.56
C GLU A 234 18.48 1.45 22.72
N ASN A 235 19.80 1.32 22.90
CA ASN A 235 20.59 0.32 22.19
C ASN A 235 20.12 -1.11 22.48
N GLY A 236 19.62 -1.40 23.68
CA GLY A 236 19.08 -2.71 24.07
C GLY A 236 17.64 -2.99 23.62
N SER A 237 16.96 -2.06 22.93
CA SER A 237 15.58 -2.30 22.49
C SER A 237 15.53 -3.38 21.40
N LEU A 238 14.86 -4.50 21.67
CA LEU A 238 14.72 -5.67 20.77
C LEU A 238 13.31 -5.87 20.22
N TYR A 239 12.29 -5.31 20.88
CA TYR A 239 10.88 -5.57 20.57
C TYR A 239 10.13 -4.27 20.25
N CYS A 240 9.19 -4.35 19.32
CA CYS A 240 8.24 -3.27 19.10
C CYS A 240 7.32 -3.10 20.33
N ASN A 241 6.68 -1.94 20.47
CA ASN A 241 5.81 -1.67 21.62
C ASN A 241 4.71 -2.71 21.82
N LYS A 242 4.13 -3.24 20.72
CA LYS A 242 3.08 -4.27 20.80
C LYS A 242 3.61 -5.58 21.40
N CYS A 243 4.72 -6.10 20.88
CA CYS A 243 5.33 -7.33 21.37
C CYS A 243 5.88 -7.18 22.78
N LYS A 244 6.46 -6.01 23.11
CA LYS A 244 6.88 -5.69 24.47
C LYS A 244 5.71 -5.74 25.45
N ASN A 245 4.59 -5.10 25.11
CA ASN A 245 3.40 -5.09 25.97
C ASN A 245 2.77 -6.48 26.13
N ARG A 246 2.71 -7.28 25.05
CA ARG A 246 2.22 -8.67 25.13
C ARG A 246 3.07 -9.49 26.09
N ARG A 247 4.40 -9.47 25.92
CA ARG A 247 5.33 -10.23 26.76
C ARG A 247 5.28 -9.80 28.23
N ASN A 248 5.08 -8.51 28.50
CA ASN A 248 4.92 -8.01 29.87
C ASN A 248 3.65 -8.54 30.53
N LYS A 249 2.53 -8.60 29.79
CA LYS A 249 1.29 -9.22 30.29
C LYS A 249 1.48 -10.70 30.59
N ASP A 250 2.04 -11.46 29.64
CA ASP A 250 2.31 -12.88 29.81
C ASP A 250 3.21 -13.17 31.03
N TYR A 251 4.13 -12.25 31.36
CA TYR A 251 4.98 -12.36 32.55
C TYR A 251 4.22 -12.07 33.85
N ILE A 252 3.37 -11.04 33.87
CA ILE A 252 2.53 -10.69 35.03
C ILE A 252 1.55 -11.82 35.33
N ASP A 253 0.87 -12.34 34.30
CA ASP A 253 -0.12 -13.41 34.45
C ASP A 253 0.53 -14.67 35.04
N LYS A 254 1.69 -15.09 34.50
CA LYS A 254 2.46 -16.25 35.00
C LYS A 254 2.97 -16.12 36.43
N ASN A 255 3.20 -14.91 36.91
CA ASN A 255 3.64 -14.69 38.30
C ASN A 255 2.45 -14.52 39.26
N SER A 256 1.29 -14.11 38.74
CA SER A 256 0.04 -14.02 39.52
C SER A 256 -0.53 -15.41 39.81
N ASP A 257 -0.39 -16.35 38.89
CA ASP A 257 -0.80 -17.75 39.05
C ASP A 257 0.13 -18.57 39.96
N LYS A 258 1.35 -18.08 40.25
CA LYS A 258 2.30 -18.73 41.16
C LYS A 258 2.14 -18.34 42.63
N ASN A 259 1.35 -17.30 42.91
CA ASN A 259 1.11 -16.77 44.25
C ASN A 259 -0.30 -17.09 44.78
N LYS A 260 -0.99 -18.04 44.15
CA LYS A 260 -2.24 -18.67 44.62
C LYS A 260 -1.99 -20.14 44.88
#